data_AF-A0A9D6JFS2-F1
#
_entry.id   AF-A0A9D6JFS2-F1
#
_cell.length_a   1.000
_cell.length_b   1.000
_cell.length_c   1.000
_cell.angle_alpha   90.00
_cell.angle_beta   90.00
_cell.angle_gamma   90.00
#
_symmetry.space_group_name_H-M   'P 1'
#
loop_
_entity.id
_entity.type
_entity.pdbx_description
1 polymer ?
#
loop_
_entity_poly.entity_id
_entity_poly.type
_entity_poly.pdbx_seq_one_letter_code
_entity_poly.pdbx_strand_id
1 'polypeptide(L)'
;MVGLLGGLALFSGCGGPTLRPATSVGTGAIVQEAPGLRISVEAEGWHGRPRSLPDHVLPFLVQLKNTGSAQVTIQRTDFVLLDDSNRQYVPLAPTEVV
;
A
#
# COMPACT_ATOMS: atom_id res chain seq x y z
N MET A 1 -29.63 45.42 24.05
CA MET A 1 -28.31 45.37 24.71
C MET A 1 -27.99 43.91 24.96
N VAL A 2 -27.03 43.36 24.20
CA VAL A 2 -26.21 42.16 24.49
C VAL A 2 -27.00 40.84 24.67
N GLY A 3 -26.99 39.85 23.78
CA GLY A 3 -25.94 39.36 22.89
C GLY A 3 -25.05 38.35 23.65
N LEU A 4 -25.36 37.05 23.60
CA LEU A 4 -24.36 36.01 23.88
C LEU A 4 -24.68 34.73 23.10
N LEU A 5 -24.10 34.67 21.91
CA LEU A 5 -23.74 33.45 21.20
C LEU A 5 -22.50 32.85 21.89
N GLY A 6 -22.47 31.54 22.10
CA GLY A 6 -21.23 30.83 22.42
C GLY A 6 -21.49 29.47 23.06
N GLY A 7 -21.06 28.35 22.51
CA GLY A 7 -20.37 28.06 21.26
C GLY A 7 -20.32 26.53 21.19
N LEU A 8 -20.80 25.94 20.09
CA LEU A 8 -20.68 24.49 19.88
C LEU A 8 -19.22 24.18 19.53
N ALA A 9 -18.50 23.58 20.49
CA ALA A 9 -17.19 23.01 20.25
C ALA A 9 -17.34 21.74 19.40
N LEU A 10 -17.24 21.92 18.07
CA LEU A 10 -17.09 20.82 17.13
C LEU A 10 -15.66 20.29 17.24
N PHE A 11 -15.47 19.23 18.03
CA PHE A 11 -14.27 18.40 17.96
C PHE A 11 -14.36 17.57 16.66
N SER A 12 -13.96 18.18 15.53
CA SER A 12 -13.73 17.45 14.29
C SER A 12 -12.43 16.64 14.45
N GLY A 13 -12.58 15.40 14.93
CA GLY A 13 -11.49 14.43 14.95
C GLY A 13 -11.00 14.18 13.52
N CYS A 14 -9.72 14.47 13.26
CA CYS A 14 -9.08 14.12 12.00
C CYS A 14 -8.72 12.63 12.03
N GLY A 15 -9.74 11.77 11.96
CA GLY A 15 -9.59 10.34 11.77
C GLY A 15 -9.55 10.04 10.28
N GLY A 16 -8.39 10.19 9.66
CA GLY A 16 -8.19 9.72 8.29
C GLY A 16 -8.49 8.21 8.20
N PRO A 17 -8.93 7.71 7.03
CA PRO A 17 -9.23 6.30 6.87
C PRO A 17 -7.98 5.47 7.18
N THR A 18 -8.05 4.70 8.26
CA THR A 18 -7.01 3.70 8.57
C THR A 18 -7.19 2.56 7.59
N LEU A 19 -6.22 2.37 6.70
CA LEU A 19 -6.17 1.20 5.84
C LEU A 19 -6.12 -0.05 6.74
N ARG A 20 -7.21 -0.82 6.75
CA ARG A 20 -7.26 -2.13 7.39
C ARG A 20 -7.25 -3.19 6.29
N PRO A 21 -6.41 -4.24 6.42
CA PRO A 21 -6.46 -5.35 5.48
C PRO A 21 -7.88 -5.91 5.39
N ALA A 22 -8.44 -5.97 4.18
CA ALA A 22 -9.81 -6.45 3.92
C ALA A 22 -10.00 -7.94 4.28
N THR A 23 -8.90 -8.68 4.41
CA THR A 23 -8.85 -10.09 4.80
C THR A 23 -7.70 -10.26 5.78
N SER A 24 -7.83 -11.17 6.76
CA SER A 24 -6.67 -11.65 7.51
C SER A 24 -5.67 -12.17 6.47
N VAL A 25 -4.57 -11.46 6.26
CA VAL A 25 -3.48 -11.95 5.43
C VAL A 25 -3.09 -13.31 6.00
N GLY A 26 -3.29 -14.37 5.23
CA GLY A 26 -2.62 -15.62 5.54
C GLY A 26 -1.14 -15.31 5.67
N THR A 27 -0.49 -15.82 6.70
CA THR A 27 0.95 -15.64 6.88
C THR A 27 1.67 -16.26 5.68
N GLY A 28 2.44 -15.45 4.95
CA GLY A 28 3.25 -15.88 3.82
C GLY A 28 2.97 -15.12 2.51
N ALA A 29 3.62 -15.59 1.44
CA ALA A 29 3.49 -15.03 0.11
C ALA A 29 2.17 -15.42 -0.55
N ILE A 30 1.49 -14.47 -1.20
CA ILE A 30 0.45 -14.78 -2.17
C ILE A 30 1.15 -15.05 -3.50
N VAL A 31 0.92 -16.22 -4.09
CA VAL A 31 1.55 -16.64 -5.35
C VAL A 31 0.51 -16.77 -6.44
N GLN A 32 0.77 -16.16 -7.58
CA GLN A 32 -0.04 -16.29 -8.80
C GLN A 32 0.84 -16.77 -9.96
N GLU A 33 0.29 -17.69 -10.74
CA GLU A 33 0.90 -18.15 -11.99
C GLU A 33 0.05 -17.72 -13.18
N ALA A 34 0.76 -17.31 -14.23
CA ALA A 34 0.24 -17.09 -15.57
C ALA A 34 1.20 -17.74 -16.58
N PRO A 35 0.79 -18.00 -17.83
CA PRO A 35 1.68 -18.55 -18.84
C PRO A 35 2.98 -17.73 -18.98
N GLY A 36 4.11 -18.35 -18.65
CA GLY A 36 5.44 -17.73 -18.73
C GLY A 36 5.81 -16.80 -17.58
N LEU A 37 4.98 -16.63 -16.56
CA LEU A 37 5.27 -15.75 -15.42
C LEU A 37 4.73 -16.32 -14.10
N ARG A 38 5.58 -16.39 -13.09
CA ARG A 38 5.17 -16.59 -11.69
C ARG A 38 5.45 -15.30 -10.91
N ILE A 39 4.45 -14.85 -10.16
CA ILE A 39 4.52 -13.66 -9.30
C ILE A 39 4.25 -14.09 -7.87
N SER A 40 5.09 -13.65 -6.92
CA SER A 40 4.80 -13.74 -5.49
C SER A 40 4.83 -12.36 -4.84
N VAL A 41 3.91 -12.13 -3.91
CA VAL A 41 3.78 -10.87 -3.17
C VAL A 41 3.75 -11.16 -1.67
N GLU A 42 4.63 -10.50 -0.93
CA GLU A 42 4.79 -10.64 0.53
C GLU A 42 4.65 -9.27 1.20
N ALA A 43 3.63 -9.12 2.06
CA ALA A 43 3.43 -7.89 2.83
C ALA A 43 4.45 -7.70 3.97
N GLU A 44 5.08 -8.78 4.42
CA GLU A 44 6.03 -8.78 5.55
C GLU A 44 7.49 -9.00 5.11
N GLY A 45 7.75 -9.03 3.79
CA GLY A 45 9.09 -9.28 3.24
C GLY A 45 10.08 -8.12 3.41
N TRP A 46 9.64 -7.00 3.98
CA TRP A 46 10.51 -5.87 4.27
C TRP A 46 11.12 -5.97 5.67
N HIS A 47 12.44 -6.05 5.72
CA HIS A 47 13.20 -6.15 6.97
C HIS A 47 13.96 -4.85 7.31
N GLY A 48 13.81 -3.81 6.49
CA GLY A 48 14.43 -2.50 6.73
C GLY A 48 13.81 -1.79 7.94
N ARG A 49 14.62 -1.07 8.71
CA ARG A 49 14.18 -0.24 9.84
C ARG A 49 14.49 1.22 9.55
N PRO A 50 13.65 1.92 8.76
CA PRO A 50 13.88 3.33 8.47
C PRO A 50 13.83 4.12 9.79
N ARG A 51 14.78 5.04 9.97
CA ARG A 51 14.90 5.85 11.20
C ARG A 51 13.82 6.94 11.28
N SER A 52 13.33 7.36 10.12
CA SER A 52 12.29 8.35 9.95
C SER A 52 11.51 7.96 8.70
N LEU A 53 10.20 7.83 8.83
CA LEU A 53 9.27 7.81 7.71
C LEU A 53 8.28 8.95 7.98
N PRO A 54 8.20 9.96 7.11
CA PRO A 54 7.29 11.08 7.29
C PRO A 54 5.82 10.62 7.23
N ASP A 55 5.56 9.54 6.48
CA ASP A 55 4.25 8.94 6.28
C ASP A 55 4.22 7.44 6.59
N HIS A 56 3.02 6.90 6.83
CA HIS A 56 2.80 5.46 6.93
C HIS A 56 2.91 4.80 5.56
N VAL A 57 4.06 4.19 5.26
CA VAL A 57 4.26 3.37 4.06
C VAL A 57 3.91 1.91 4.32
N LEU A 58 3.30 1.25 3.33
CA LEU A 58 3.05 -0.19 3.32
C LEU A 58 4.06 -0.87 2.41
N PRO A 59 5.08 -1.57 2.95
CA PRO A 59 6.04 -2.24 2.12
C PRO A 59 5.48 -3.57 1.59
N PHE A 60 5.74 -3.85 0.32
CA PHE A 60 5.48 -5.15 -0.30
C PHE A 60 6.74 -5.62 -1.01
N LEU A 61 7.14 -6.86 -0.78
CA LEU A 61 8.13 -7.55 -1.59
C LEU A 61 7.41 -8.25 -2.74
N VAL A 62 7.71 -7.84 -3.97
CA VAL A 62 7.21 -8.51 -5.18
C VAL A 62 8.35 -9.26 -5.84
N GLN A 63 8.21 -10.57 -6.00
CA GLN A 63 9.17 -11.39 -6.74
C GLN A 63 8.55 -11.87 -8.05
N LEU A 64 9.34 -11.78 -9.11
CA LEU A 64 8.94 -12.09 -10.47
C LEU A 64 9.87 -13.15 -11.02
N LYS A 65 9.31 -14.25 -11.51
CA LYS A 65 10.05 -15.31 -12.19
C LYS A 65 9.49 -15.49 -13.59
N ASN A 66 10.28 -15.11 -14.60
CA ASN A 66 9.99 -15.47 -15.98
C ASN A 66 10.20 -16.99 -16.12
N THR A 67 9.12 -17.72 -16.43
CA THR A 67 9.12 -19.16 -16.66
C THR A 67 8.97 -19.51 -18.13
N GLY A 68 8.84 -18.50 -19.00
CA GLY A 68 8.70 -18.65 -20.44
C GLY A 68 10.00 -18.42 -21.20
N SER A 69 9.91 -18.49 -22.52
CA SER A 69 11.02 -18.22 -23.45
C SER A 69 11.03 -16.80 -24.00
N ALA A 70 9.92 -16.07 -23.86
CA ALA A 70 9.80 -14.68 -24.30
C ALA A 70 10.35 -13.71 -23.25
N GLN A 71 10.85 -12.56 -23.71
CA GLN A 71 11.22 -11.46 -22.83
C GLN A 71 9.95 -10.84 -22.23
N VAL A 72 10.01 -10.52 -20.93
CA VAL A 72 8.93 -9.82 -20.21
C VAL A 72 9.49 -8.50 -19.70
N THR A 73 8.78 -7.41 -19.97
CA THR A 73 9.10 -6.08 -19.44
C THR A 73 8.08 -5.73 -18.37
N ILE A 74 8.55 -5.33 -17.19
CA ILE A 74 7.72 -4.95 -16.05
C ILE A 74 8.26 -3.63 -15.50
N GLN A 75 7.36 -2.69 -15.27
CA GLN A 75 7.62 -1.40 -14.67
C GLN A 75 7.04 -1.34 -13.26
N ARG A 76 7.60 -0.50 -12.40
CA ARG A 76 7.06 -0.26 -11.06
C ARG A 76 5.58 0.19 -11.10
N THR A 77 5.20 0.97 -12.11
CA THR A 77 3.84 1.47 -12.31
C THR A 77 2.86 0.42 -12.82
N ASP A 78 3.31 -0.79 -13.18
CA ASP A 78 2.43 -1.90 -13.54
C ASP A 78 1.80 -2.56 -12.30
N PHE A 79 2.27 -2.19 -11.10
CA PHE A 79 1.68 -2.59 -9.82
C PHE A 79 0.78 -1.49 -9.28
N VAL A 80 -0.37 -1.88 -8.76
CA VAL A 80 -1.28 -0.99 -8.04
C VAL A 80 -1.80 -1.69 -6.78
N LEU A 81 -1.92 -0.96 -5.69
CA LEU A 81 -2.64 -1.40 -4.51
C LEU A 81 -4.09 -0.92 -4.64
N LEU A 82 -5.03 -1.82 -4.40
CA LEU A 82 -6.46 -1.52 -4.33
C LEU A 82 -6.91 -1.59 -2.87
N ASP A 83 -7.74 -0.63 -2.46
CA ASP A 83 -8.48 -0.74 -1.21
C ASP A 83 -9.88 -1.36 -1.39
N ASP A 84 -10.64 -1.42 -0.31
CA ASP A 84 -12.00 -1.97 -0.27
C ASP A 84 -13.00 -1.22 -1.19
N SER A 85 -12.68 0.02 -1.52
CA SER A 85 -13.47 0.91 -2.36
C SER A 85 -12.97 0.95 -3.81
N ASN A 86 -12.05 0.05 -4.18
CA ASN A 86 -11.33 0.02 -5.47
C ASN A 86 -10.54 1.29 -5.79
N ARG A 87 -10.16 2.08 -4.78
CA ARG A 87 -9.24 3.19 -5.00
C ARG A 87 -7.84 2.64 -5.26
N GLN A 88 -7.18 3.20 -6.25
CA GLN A 88 -5.84 2.80 -6.68
C GLN A 88 -4.77 3.64 -6.02
N TYR A 89 -3.74 2.98 -5.51
CA TYR A 89 -2.53 3.60 -4.99
C TYR A 89 -1.34 3.07 -5.78
N VAL A 90 -0.59 3.98 -6.41
CA VAL A 90 0.63 3.64 -7.15
C VAL A 90 1.82 3.51 -6.19
N PRO A 91 2.78 2.60 -6.46
CA PRO A 91 3.97 2.47 -5.63
C PRO A 91 4.79 3.76 -5.64
N LEU A 92 5.37 4.11 -4.50
CA LEU A 92 6.32 5.23 -4.38
C LEU A 92 7.67 4.85 -5.00
N ALA A 93 8.34 5.81 -5.64
CA ALA A 93 9.73 5.70 -6.03
C ALA A 93 10.64 5.77 -4.79
N PRO A 94 11.84 5.16 -4.82
CA PRO A 94 12.77 5.24 -3.70
C PRO A 94 13.12 6.67 -3.27
N THR A 95 13.12 7.62 -4.21
CA THR A 95 13.37 9.05 -3.94
C THR A 95 12.23 9.76 -3.24
N GLU A 96 11.03 9.19 -3.25
CA GLU A 96 9.83 9.75 -2.61
C GLU A 96 9.70 9.29 -1.15
N VAL A 97 10.50 8.30 -0.74
CA VAL A 97 10.58 7.81 0.64
C VAL A 97 11.83 8.43 1.29
N VAL A 98 11.67 9.59 1.94
CA VAL A 98 12.75 10.38 2.57
C VAL A 98 12.67 10.38 4.09
#